data_AF-A0A349CSZ7-F1
#
_entry.id   AF-A0A349CSZ7-F1
#
_cell.length_a   1.000
_cell.length_b   1.000
_cell.length_c   1.000
_cell.angle_alpha   90.00
_cell.angle_beta   90.00
_cell.angle_gamma   90.00
#
_symmetry.space_group_name_H-M   'P 1'
#
loop_
_entity.id
_entity.type
_entity.pdbx_description
1 polymer ?
#
loop_
_entity_poly.entity_id
_entity_poly.type
_entity_poly.pdbx_seq_one_letter_code
_entity_poly.pdbx_strand_id
1 'polypeptide(L)'
;LSTDVADQLELRLEVWAANPKRTNEWDSTTPKTFGFAVNVYDNYVDEKAVLTQKRRVYISSISITSQTAQTSGQVQNPFQFSSDPRTLVPTDTLRSDRGLLLNSYQGGLLVPETTINQLPADTYGITLEFAMTIAVEGVADDDTSFSQQTVYQYLPIAISSDATTEE
;
A
#
# COMPACT_ATOMS: atom_id res chain seq x y z
N LEU A 1 -0.55 7.52 -3.83
CA LEU A 1 -1.57 7.04 -4.80
C LEU A 1 -2.93 7.17 -4.13
N SER A 2 -3.97 7.48 -4.90
CA SER A 2 -5.31 7.74 -4.38
C SER A 2 -6.36 7.04 -5.25
N THR A 3 -7.42 6.56 -4.63
CA THR A 3 -8.55 5.92 -5.31
C THR A 3 -9.84 6.19 -4.56
N ASP A 4 -10.86 6.67 -5.25
CA ASP A 4 -12.21 6.77 -4.69
C ASP A 4 -12.79 5.37 -4.50
N VAL A 5 -13.22 5.07 -3.28
CA VAL A 5 -13.84 3.78 -2.91
C VAL A 5 -15.34 3.90 -2.69
N ALA A 6 -15.83 5.12 -2.51
CA ALA A 6 -17.23 5.53 -2.58
C ALA A 6 -17.29 7.04 -2.84
N ASP A 7 -18.49 7.59 -3.02
CA ASP A 7 -18.66 9.04 -3.18
C ASP A 7 -18.01 9.81 -2.04
N GLN A 8 -17.07 10.71 -2.37
CA GLN A 8 -16.28 11.50 -1.42
C GLN A 8 -15.53 10.67 -0.36
N LEU A 9 -15.22 9.41 -0.64
CA LEU A 9 -14.47 8.53 0.25
C LEU A 9 -13.23 8.02 -0.47
N GLU A 10 -12.06 8.47 -0.02
CA GLU A 10 -10.79 8.31 -0.72
C GLU A 10 -9.86 7.38 0.05
N LEU A 11 -9.40 6.29 -0.58
CA LEU A 11 -8.31 5.47 -0.07
C LEU A 11 -6.98 6.02 -0.57
N ARG A 12 -6.05 6.28 0.36
CA ARG A 12 -4.69 6.72 0.06
C ARG A 12 -3.67 5.65 0.43
N LEU A 13 -2.82 5.34 -0.54
CA LEU A 13 -1.61 4.56 -0.37
C LEU A 13 -0.41 5.50 -0.44
N GLU A 14 0.35 5.54 0.63
CA GLU A 14 1.62 6.26 0.71
C GLU A 14 2.74 5.23 0.69
N VAL A 15 3.72 5.40 -0.21
CA VAL A 15 4.87 4.52 -0.31
C VAL A 15 6.12 5.40 -0.28
N TRP A 16 7.11 5.01 0.51
CA TRP A 16 8.39 5.73 0.59
C TRP A 16 9.55 4.76 0.50
N ALA A 17 10.67 5.23 -0.06
CA ALA A 17 11.91 4.50 -0.03
C ALA A 17 12.54 4.66 1.37
N ALA A 18 12.78 3.53 2.05
CA ALA A 18 13.40 3.50 3.37
C ALA A 18 14.92 3.44 3.26
N ASN A 19 15.43 2.58 2.37
CA ASN A 19 16.85 2.45 2.09
C ASN A 19 17.11 1.80 0.71
N PRO A 20 17.87 2.44 -0.20
CA PRO A 20 18.25 3.86 -0.19
C PRO A 20 17.03 4.78 -0.11
N LYS A 21 17.19 6.01 0.41
CA LYS A 21 16.07 6.93 0.71
C LYS A 21 15.43 7.56 -0.53
N ARG A 22 16.01 7.36 -1.70
CA ARG A 22 15.48 7.85 -2.98
C ARG A 22 15.40 6.71 -3.97
N THR A 23 14.27 6.59 -4.66
CA THR A 23 14.05 5.51 -5.64
C THR A 23 14.93 5.65 -6.88
N ASN A 24 15.51 6.82 -7.17
CA ASN A 24 16.48 7.00 -8.24
C ASN A 24 17.90 6.48 -7.89
N GLU A 25 18.13 6.12 -6.63
CA GLU A 25 19.35 5.46 -6.17
C GLU A 25 19.19 3.93 -6.18
N TRP A 26 18.02 3.42 -6.60
CA TRP A 26 17.77 1.98 -6.64
C TRP A 26 18.32 1.37 -7.94
N ASP A 27 19.42 0.63 -7.83
CA ASP A 27 20.04 -0.12 -8.92
C ASP A 27 19.67 -1.62 -8.89
N SER A 28 20.21 -2.44 -9.80
CA SER A 28 19.90 -3.87 -9.84
C SER A 28 20.60 -4.70 -8.74
N THR A 29 21.67 -4.18 -8.15
CA THR A 29 22.64 -4.90 -7.33
C THR A 29 22.38 -4.78 -5.83
N THR A 30 21.73 -3.70 -5.39
CA THR A 30 21.48 -3.40 -3.99
C THR A 30 20.03 -3.73 -3.58
N PRO A 31 19.81 -4.19 -2.33
CA PRO A 31 18.46 -4.38 -1.81
C PRO A 31 17.67 -3.05 -1.80
N LYS A 32 16.40 -3.13 -2.14
CA LYS A 32 15.47 -2.00 -2.11
C LYS A 32 14.52 -2.15 -0.95
N THR A 33 14.71 -1.35 0.09
CA THR A 33 13.80 -1.31 1.24
C THR A 33 12.83 -0.15 1.09
N PHE A 34 11.54 -0.44 1.22
CA PHE A 34 10.47 0.55 1.23
C PHE A 34 9.50 0.30 2.37
N GLY A 35 8.80 1.35 2.78
CA GLY A 35 7.65 1.25 3.65
C GLY A 35 6.41 1.75 2.94
N PHE A 36 5.26 1.44 3.52
CA PHE A 36 3.98 1.94 3.03
C PHE A 36 2.96 2.15 4.15
N ALA A 37 2.01 3.04 3.89
CA ALA A 37 0.85 3.28 4.74
C ALA A 37 -0.44 3.30 3.91
N VAL A 38 -1.52 2.80 4.50
CA VAL A 38 -2.86 2.82 3.90
C VAL A 38 -3.80 3.53 4.86
N ASN A 39 -4.47 4.57 4.36
CA ASN A 39 -5.42 5.40 5.10
C ASN A 39 -6.67 5.68 4.26
N VAL A 40 -7.77 6.05 4.91
CA VAL A 40 -8.99 6.49 4.23
C VAL A 40 -9.44 7.86 4.74
N TYR A 41 -9.83 8.72 3.82
CA TYR A 41 -10.37 10.05 4.07
C TYR A 41 -11.83 10.12 3.64
N ASP A 42 -12.72 10.36 4.61
CA ASP A 42 -14.12 10.66 4.34
C ASP A 42 -14.29 12.17 4.20
N ASN A 43 -14.39 12.64 2.96
CA ASN A 43 -14.52 14.04 2.60
C ASN A 43 -15.98 14.53 2.65
N TYR A 44 -16.94 13.65 2.97
CA TYR A 44 -18.35 14.02 3.17
C TYR A 44 -18.57 14.81 4.48
N VAL A 45 -17.65 14.65 5.43
CA VAL A 45 -17.67 15.32 6.75
C VAL A 45 -16.35 16.01 7.04
N ASP A 46 -16.33 16.86 8.06
CA ASP A 46 -15.10 17.54 8.50
C ASP A 46 -14.02 16.53 8.91
N GLU A 47 -12.75 16.84 8.62
CA GLU A 47 -11.61 16.00 8.99
C GLU A 47 -11.58 15.70 10.51
N LYS A 48 -12.03 16.64 11.34
CA LYS A 48 -12.08 16.53 12.80
C LYS A 48 -13.38 15.93 13.32
N ALA A 49 -14.31 15.54 12.44
CA ALA A 49 -15.53 14.84 12.83
C ALA A 49 -15.20 13.58 13.64
N VAL A 50 -16.05 13.25 14.61
CA VAL A 50 -15.88 12.04 15.42
C VAL A 50 -16.12 10.79 14.56
N LEU A 51 -15.58 9.64 14.98
CA LEU A 51 -15.64 8.42 14.18
C LEU A 51 -17.08 7.99 13.81
N THR A 52 -18.06 8.19 14.70
CA THR A 52 -19.48 7.87 14.42
C THR A 52 -20.13 8.76 13.35
N GLN A 53 -19.47 9.85 12.96
CA GLN A 53 -19.92 10.71 11.85
C GLN A 53 -19.23 10.35 10.53
N LYS A 54 -18.19 9.51 10.57
CA LYS A 54 -17.42 9.09 9.39
C LYS A 54 -17.87 7.69 8.97
N ARG A 55 -17.93 7.44 7.66
CA ARG A 55 -18.07 6.09 7.15
C ARG A 55 -16.81 5.29 7.47
N ARG A 56 -16.99 4.16 8.12
CA ARG A 56 -15.93 3.24 8.51
C ARG A 56 -15.49 2.41 7.31
N VAL A 57 -14.19 2.30 7.13
CA VAL A 57 -13.58 1.40 6.15
C VAL A 57 -12.64 0.46 6.87
N TYR A 58 -12.86 -0.84 6.65
CA TYR A 58 -12.02 -1.90 7.19
C TYR A 58 -11.19 -2.52 6.08
N ILE A 59 -9.92 -2.83 6.33
CA ILE A 59 -9.07 -3.62 5.44
C ILE A 59 -8.88 -5.03 6.03
N SER A 60 -9.26 -6.05 5.25
CA SER A 60 -9.18 -7.46 5.66
C SER A 60 -7.96 -8.18 5.09
N SER A 61 -7.41 -7.67 3.98
CA SER A 61 -6.25 -8.25 3.33
C SER A 61 -5.46 -7.19 2.57
N ILE A 62 -4.14 -7.34 2.60
CA ILE A 62 -3.23 -6.65 1.70
C ILE A 62 -2.29 -7.67 1.06
N SER A 63 -2.09 -7.55 -0.25
CA SER A 63 -1.05 -8.26 -0.97
C SER A 63 -0.28 -7.29 -1.85
N ILE A 64 1.03 -7.53 -1.94
CA ILE A 64 1.91 -6.81 -2.84
C ILE A 64 2.62 -7.86 -3.69
N THR A 65 2.55 -7.68 -5.00
CA THR A 65 3.39 -8.42 -5.94
C THR A 65 4.22 -7.44 -6.73
N SER A 66 5.34 -7.91 -7.25
CA SER A 66 6.20 -7.12 -8.13
C SER A 66 6.31 -7.78 -9.49
N GLN A 67 6.56 -6.97 -10.51
CA GLN A 67 6.86 -7.42 -11.86
C GLN A 67 8.03 -6.60 -12.41
N THR A 68 9.09 -7.27 -12.89
CA THR A 68 10.24 -6.60 -13.52
C THR A 68 9.97 -6.23 -14.98
N ALA A 69 10.65 -5.17 -15.42
CA ALA A 69 10.85 -4.83 -16.82
C ALA A 69 12.34 -4.97 -17.15
N GLN A 70 12.67 -5.87 -18.08
CA GLN A 70 14.05 -6.27 -18.41
C GLN A 70 14.32 -6.11 -19.90
N THR A 71 15.54 -5.70 -20.25
CA THR A 71 15.92 -5.53 -21.67
C THR A 71 15.95 -6.85 -22.44
N SER A 72 16.17 -7.98 -21.77
CA SER A 72 16.01 -9.32 -22.35
C SER A 72 14.55 -9.70 -22.69
N GLY A 73 13.57 -8.92 -22.24
CA GLY A 73 12.15 -9.23 -22.36
C GLY A 73 11.64 -10.29 -21.37
N GLN A 74 12.49 -10.80 -20.48
CA GLN A 74 12.08 -11.68 -19.40
C GLN A 74 11.26 -10.91 -18.35
N VAL A 75 10.28 -11.59 -17.76
CA VAL A 75 9.44 -11.04 -16.70
C VAL A 75 9.62 -11.89 -15.45
N GLN A 76 9.93 -11.25 -14.32
CA GLN A 76 10.10 -11.92 -13.03
C GLN A 76 9.29 -11.21 -11.94
N ASN A 77 8.96 -11.95 -10.88
CA ASN A 77 8.25 -11.44 -9.70
C ASN A 77 9.13 -11.55 -8.44
N PRO A 78 10.14 -10.68 -8.28
CA PRO A 78 11.19 -10.81 -7.26
C PRO A 78 10.72 -10.58 -5.82
N PHE A 79 9.48 -10.14 -5.65
CA PHE A 79 8.90 -9.78 -4.36
C PHE A 79 7.42 -10.13 -4.31
N GLN A 80 7.04 -10.78 -3.22
CA GLN A 80 5.66 -11.10 -2.87
C GLN A 80 5.46 -10.90 -1.37
N PHE A 81 4.38 -10.24 -1.03
CA PHE A 81 3.93 -10.02 0.34
C PHE A 81 2.43 -10.26 0.41
N SER A 82 1.98 -10.88 1.49
CA SER A 82 0.56 -11.04 1.79
C SER A 82 0.40 -11.12 3.29
N SER A 83 -0.58 -10.39 3.82
CA SER A 83 -0.86 -10.39 5.24
C SER A 83 -2.31 -10.02 5.55
N ASP A 84 -2.77 -10.45 6.72
CA ASP A 84 -3.90 -9.85 7.40
C ASP A 84 -3.41 -8.60 8.16
N PRO A 85 -3.86 -7.39 7.79
CA PRO A 85 -3.44 -6.14 8.43
C PRO A 85 -3.59 -6.11 9.95
N ARG A 86 -4.51 -6.87 10.54
CA ARG A 86 -4.72 -6.95 11.99
C ARG A 86 -3.53 -7.57 12.73
N THR A 87 -2.68 -8.31 12.02
CA THR A 87 -1.46 -8.95 12.56
C THR A 87 -0.23 -8.03 12.53
N LEU A 88 -0.32 -6.92 11.78
CA LEU A 88 0.79 -5.99 11.55
C LEU A 88 0.77 -4.77 12.48
N VAL A 89 -0.27 -4.64 13.30
CA VAL A 89 -0.50 -3.50 14.18
C VAL A 89 -0.70 -3.94 15.63
N PRO A 90 -0.53 -3.04 16.61
CA PRO A 90 -0.84 -3.30 18.02
C PRO A 90 -2.27 -3.82 18.25
N THR A 91 -2.46 -4.60 19.32
CA THR A 91 -3.74 -5.26 19.57
C THR A 91 -4.87 -4.34 20.04
N ASP A 92 -4.54 -3.12 20.45
CA ASP A 92 -5.47 -2.08 20.84
C ASP A 92 -5.94 -1.21 19.65
N THR A 93 -5.40 -1.44 18.45
CA THR A 93 -5.87 -0.75 17.24
C THR A 93 -7.30 -1.18 16.90
N LEU A 94 -8.14 -0.22 16.51
CA LEU A 94 -9.55 -0.45 16.19
C LEU A 94 -9.71 -1.44 15.04
N ARG A 95 -10.47 -2.51 15.29
CA ARG A 95 -10.65 -3.63 14.35
C ARG A 95 -11.97 -4.35 14.61
N SER A 96 -12.39 -5.12 13.62
CA SER A 96 -13.57 -5.98 13.69
C SER A 96 -13.34 -7.26 12.90
N ASP A 97 -14.38 -8.09 12.80
CA ASP A 97 -14.39 -9.26 11.91
C ASP A 97 -14.18 -8.87 10.44
N ARG A 98 -14.52 -7.61 10.06
CA ARG A 98 -14.29 -7.06 8.71
C ARG A 98 -12.85 -6.67 8.44
N GLY A 99 -11.99 -6.61 9.46
CA GLY A 99 -10.58 -6.24 9.31
C GLY A 99 -10.13 -5.12 10.24
N LEU A 100 -9.03 -4.47 9.89
CA LEU A 100 -8.45 -3.32 10.57
C LEU A 100 -9.14 -2.02 10.11
N LEU A 101 -9.53 -1.13 11.04
CA LEU A 101 -10.13 0.16 10.68
C LEU A 101 -9.08 1.10 10.07
N LEU A 102 -9.42 1.79 8.97
CA LEU A 102 -8.53 2.72 8.25
C LEU A 102 -8.81 4.22 8.50
N ASN A 103 -9.97 4.59 9.07
CA ASN A 103 -10.46 5.97 9.13
C ASN A 103 -10.08 6.75 10.40
N SER A 104 -9.12 6.28 11.20
CA SER A 104 -8.89 6.85 12.53
C SER A 104 -7.51 7.50 12.68
N TYR A 105 -7.45 8.59 13.45
CA TYR A 105 -6.18 9.19 13.93
C TYR A 105 -5.31 8.17 14.71
N GLN A 106 -5.90 7.05 15.16
CA GLN A 106 -5.24 5.99 15.92
C GLN A 106 -5.04 4.69 15.12
N GLY A 107 -5.35 4.68 13.82
CA GLY A 107 -5.49 3.43 13.09
C GLY A 107 -5.65 3.67 11.60
N GLY A 108 -4.50 3.53 10.93
CA GLY A 108 -4.35 3.13 9.54
C GLY A 108 -3.35 1.96 9.52
N LEU A 109 -3.13 1.36 8.37
CA LEU A 109 -2.07 0.36 8.24
C LEU A 109 -0.74 1.08 8.02
N LEU A 110 0.26 0.80 8.86
CA LEU A 110 1.64 1.24 8.66
C LEU A 110 2.56 0.03 8.62
N VAL A 111 3.26 -0.17 7.52
CA VAL A 111 4.32 -1.17 7.40
C VAL A 111 5.64 -0.42 7.15
N PRO A 112 6.55 -0.38 8.15
CA PRO A 112 7.68 0.54 8.10
C PRO A 112 8.71 0.15 7.05
N GLU A 113 8.98 -1.16 6.93
CA GLU A 113 10.03 -1.67 6.06
C GLU A 113 9.65 -3.03 5.48
N THR A 114 9.97 -3.17 4.20
CA THR A 114 9.93 -4.42 3.46
C THR A 114 10.97 -4.34 2.35
N THR A 115 11.59 -5.47 2.02
CA THR A 115 12.76 -5.49 1.15
C THR A 115 12.51 -6.32 -0.11
N ILE A 116 12.84 -5.73 -1.26
CA ILE A 116 13.05 -6.44 -2.52
C ILE A 116 14.55 -6.68 -2.62
N ASN A 117 14.95 -7.93 -2.78
CA ASN A 117 16.36 -8.29 -2.92
C ASN A 117 16.90 -7.89 -4.30
N GLN A 118 18.10 -8.35 -4.61
CA GLN A 118 18.76 -8.10 -5.89
C GLN A 118 17.87 -8.48 -7.08
N LEU A 119 17.99 -7.70 -8.14
CA LEU A 119 17.27 -7.88 -9.38
C LEU A 119 18.23 -8.39 -10.46
N PRO A 120 17.72 -9.00 -11.54
CA PRO A 120 18.55 -9.27 -12.72
C PRO A 120 19.21 -8.00 -13.25
N ALA A 121 20.48 -8.11 -13.66
CA ALA A 121 21.32 -6.97 -14.05
C ALA A 121 20.76 -6.14 -15.22
N ASP A 122 19.90 -6.74 -16.04
CA ASP A 122 19.27 -6.12 -17.19
C ASP A 122 17.89 -5.50 -16.87
N THR A 123 17.52 -5.42 -15.58
CA THR A 123 16.29 -4.80 -15.10
C THR A 123 16.40 -3.28 -15.13
N TYR A 124 15.45 -2.63 -15.79
CA TYR A 124 15.35 -1.17 -15.86
C TYR A 124 14.09 -0.62 -15.17
N GLY A 125 13.20 -1.49 -14.71
CA GLY A 125 12.00 -1.09 -14.00
C GLY A 125 11.39 -2.22 -13.17
N ILE A 126 10.62 -1.83 -12.17
CA ILE A 126 9.79 -2.73 -11.36
C ILE A 126 8.43 -2.06 -11.16
N THR A 127 7.35 -2.82 -11.31
CA THR A 127 6.00 -2.37 -10.96
C THR A 127 5.56 -3.13 -9.72
N LEU A 128 5.14 -2.41 -8.68
CA LEU A 128 4.48 -3.00 -7.51
C LEU A 128 2.97 -2.91 -7.70
N GLU A 129 2.29 -4.06 -7.60
CA GLU A 129 0.83 -4.14 -7.56
C GLU A 129 0.41 -4.35 -6.10
N PHE A 130 -0.34 -3.38 -5.57
CA PHE A 130 -1.01 -3.48 -4.28
C PHE A 130 -2.45 -3.91 -4.51
N ALA A 131 -2.85 -5.04 -3.93
CA ALA A 131 -4.22 -5.51 -3.89
C ALA A 131 -4.73 -5.46 -2.44
N MET A 132 -5.73 -4.62 -2.18
CA MET A 132 -6.28 -4.37 -0.85
C MET A 132 -7.76 -4.74 -0.84
N THR A 133 -8.16 -5.71 -0.01
CA THR A 133 -9.57 -6.03 0.16
C THR A 133 -10.13 -5.21 1.32
N ILE A 134 -11.14 -4.40 1.02
CA ILE A 134 -11.75 -3.47 1.96
C ILE A 134 -13.27 -3.70 2.07
N ALA A 135 -13.82 -3.40 3.25
CA ALA A 135 -15.25 -3.27 3.49
C ALA A 135 -15.57 -1.80 3.79
N VAL A 136 -16.41 -1.20 2.96
CA VAL A 136 -16.80 0.21 3.03
C VAL A 136 -18.20 0.33 3.58
N GLU A 137 -18.34 1.11 4.64
CA GLU A 137 -19.63 1.50 5.19
C GLU A 137 -20.35 2.48 4.25
N GLY A 138 -21.62 2.19 3.96
CA GLY A 138 -22.47 3.03 3.10
C GLY A 138 -22.99 4.27 3.80
N VAL A 139 -23.43 4.14 5.05
CA VAL A 139 -23.93 5.22 5.91
C VAL A 139 -23.20 5.15 7.24
N ALA A 140 -22.67 6.28 7.71
CA ALA A 140 -21.92 6.32 8.96
C ALA A 140 -22.73 5.76 10.14
N ASP A 141 -22.07 4.97 10.99
CA ASP A 141 -22.63 4.35 12.19
C ASP A 141 -23.76 3.32 11.93
N ASP A 142 -23.73 2.67 10.76
CA ASP A 142 -24.62 1.57 10.40
C ASP A 142 -23.85 0.26 10.18
N ASP A 143 -23.83 -0.58 11.22
CA ASP A 143 -23.19 -1.90 11.21
C ASP A 143 -23.72 -2.87 10.16
N THR A 144 -24.88 -2.58 9.55
CA THR A 144 -25.51 -3.44 8.53
C THR A 144 -25.22 -2.99 7.10
N SER A 145 -24.76 -1.75 6.92
CA SER A 145 -24.54 -1.16 5.60
C SER A 145 -23.07 -1.24 5.17
N PHE A 146 -22.58 -2.44 4.84
CA PHE A 146 -21.21 -2.62 4.32
C PHE A 146 -21.18 -3.28 2.95
N SER A 147 -20.32 -2.77 2.08
CA SER A 147 -19.99 -3.38 0.78
C SER A 147 -18.49 -3.73 0.72
N GLN A 148 -18.17 -4.92 0.22
CA GLN A 148 -16.79 -5.36 0.07
C GLN A 148 -16.31 -5.13 -1.36
N GLN A 149 -15.06 -4.67 -1.51
CA GLN A 149 -14.41 -4.50 -2.79
C GLN A 149 -12.89 -4.72 -2.67
N THR A 150 -12.23 -4.98 -3.79
CA THR A 150 -10.76 -5.04 -3.87
C THR A 150 -10.26 -3.84 -4.65
N VAL A 151 -9.38 -3.07 -4.03
CA VAL A 151 -8.73 -1.90 -4.61
C VAL A 151 -7.35 -2.31 -5.10
N TYR A 152 -7.09 -2.05 -6.38
CA TYR A 152 -5.80 -2.30 -7.02
C TYR A 152 -5.08 -0.98 -7.27
N GLN A 153 -3.81 -0.90 -6.87
CA GLN A 153 -2.96 0.25 -7.16
C GLN A 153 -1.59 -0.20 -7.66
N TYR A 154 -1.12 0.47 -8.71
CA TYR A 154 0.12 0.14 -9.39
C TYR A 154 1.15 1.25 -9.19
N LEU A 155 2.32 0.88 -8.68
CA LEU A 155 3.44 1.79 -8.47
C LEU A 155 4.61 1.37 -9.39
N PRO A 156 4.76 2.01 -10.56
CA PRO A 156 5.95 1.83 -11.38
C PRO A 156 7.14 2.57 -10.76
N ILE A 157 8.29 1.91 -10.72
CA ILE A 157 9.55 2.42 -10.17
C ILE A 157 10.65 2.15 -11.20
N ALA A 158 11.40 3.18 -11.56
CA ALA A 158 12.58 3.03 -12.40
C ALA A 158 13.71 2.35 -11.63
N ILE A 159 14.45 1.45 -12.28
CA ILE A 159 15.70 0.90 -11.75
C ILE A 159 16.84 1.50 -12.55
N SER A 160 17.76 2.14 -11.84
CA SER A 160 18.94 2.75 -12.43
C SER A 160 19.79 1.66 -13.08
N SER A 161 20.16 1.83 -14.34
CA SER A 161 21.33 1.16 -14.87
C SER A 161 22.51 1.66 -14.06
N ASP A 162 23.40 0.78 -13.58
CA ASP A 162 24.60 1.17 -12.85
C ASP A 162 25.23 2.38 -13.54
N ALA A 163 25.23 3.52 -12.86
CA ALA A 163 25.98 4.66 -13.33
C ALA A 163 27.43 4.18 -13.38
N THR A 164 27.97 4.16 -14.59
CA THR A 164 29.37 3.94 -14.91
C THR A 164 30.24 4.36 -13.74
N THR A 165 31.01 3.43 -13.19
CA THR A 165 32.09 3.76 -12.26
C THR A 165 32.96 4.79 -12.97
N GLU A 166 32.90 6.06 -12.55
CA GLU A 166 33.91 7.03 -12.94
C GLU A 166 35.22 6.56 -12.28
N GLU A 167 36.08 5.93 -13.09
CA GLU A 167 37.52 5.77 -12.80
C GLU A 167 38.23 7.14 -12.75
#